data_AF-A0A535V8I6-F1
#
_entry.id   AF-A0A535V8I6-F1
#
_cell.length_a   1.000
_cell.length_b   1.000
_cell.length_c   1.000
_cell.angle_alpha   90.00
_cell.angle_beta   90.00
_cell.angle_gamma   90.00
#
_symmetry.space_group_name_H-M   'P 1'
#
loop_
_entity.id
_entity.type
_entity.pdbx_description
1 polymer ?
#
loop_
_entity_poly.entity_id
_entity_poly.type
_entity_poly.pdbx_seq_one_letter_code
_entity_poly.pdbx_strand_id
1 'polypeptide(L)'
;MDTPSLQALVTVRSSGPGATLDVYVYNNITSAHPTQIFKLQGLLKGDAKISGYNTVMTAEVDQNSALNTGKSLSAMKQDLFREFDWSGEQGTLVQTAFPGLFPDLTRYQAEADQVLVNKGQDTWKNDPAQVAKAMAAKFLSWQRPLTAALLSGGGPQDVYASVLVKETPISGTGFSPTVNVTLSRLEGNTHNFWVVIGVEGDKNFTLTNIESRSLIASPVTLEGKGAAFEAVIGKAAIFDHAYADIGHAQIMGTTAGMGISNYSTKVVYTSTFHQGVQEGIVAAFQDNGGMSADIANAVMIKVLLSA
;
A
#
# COMPACT_ATOMS: atom_id res chain seq x y z
N MET A 1 13.36 17.32 -22.77
CA MET A 1 11.93 17.65 -22.60
C MET A 1 11.20 16.88 -23.66
N ASP A 2 10.67 15.71 -23.29
CA ASP A 2 10.01 14.81 -24.23
C ASP A 2 8.62 15.36 -24.55
N THR A 3 8.41 15.68 -25.82
CA THR A 3 7.11 16.10 -26.34
C THR A 3 6.15 14.92 -26.21
N PRO A 4 5.02 15.03 -25.48
CA PRO A 4 4.07 13.93 -25.37
C PRO A 4 3.56 13.56 -26.76
N SER A 5 3.89 12.36 -27.24
CA SER A 5 3.23 11.80 -28.43
C SER A 5 1.83 11.36 -28.03
N LEU A 6 0.82 11.63 -28.87
CA LEU A 6 -0.53 11.13 -28.66
C LEU A 6 -0.50 9.59 -28.53
N GLN A 7 -0.80 9.10 -27.32
CA GLN A 7 -0.93 7.70 -26.99
C GLN A 7 -2.40 7.30 -27.10
N ALA A 8 -2.73 6.21 -27.80
CA ALA A 8 -4.07 5.63 -27.76
C ALA A 8 -4.10 4.42 -26.83
N LEU A 9 -4.96 4.47 -25.82
CA LEU A 9 -5.37 3.32 -25.03
C LEU A 9 -6.49 2.58 -25.78
N VAL A 10 -6.21 1.37 -26.24
CA VAL A 10 -7.16 0.52 -26.96
C VAL A 10 -7.55 -0.66 -26.07
N THR A 11 -8.85 -0.79 -25.82
CA THR A 11 -9.42 -1.88 -25.04
C THR A 11 -10.19 -2.85 -25.93
N VAL A 12 -9.88 -4.14 -25.85
CA VAL A 12 -10.59 -5.20 -26.59
C VAL A 12 -11.30 -6.10 -25.58
N ARG A 13 -12.63 -6.11 -25.61
CA ARG A 13 -13.45 -6.95 -24.72
C ARG A 13 -13.82 -8.25 -25.42
N SER A 14 -13.54 -9.38 -24.76
CA SER A 14 -14.02 -10.68 -25.20
C SER A 14 -15.38 -10.98 -24.58
N SER A 15 -16.37 -11.35 -25.41
CA SER A 15 -17.74 -11.65 -24.98
C SER A 15 -17.93 -13.08 -24.45
N GLY A 16 -16.85 -13.82 -24.19
CA GLY A 16 -16.89 -15.18 -23.66
C GLY A 16 -17.20 -15.27 -22.16
N PRO A 17 -17.36 -16.49 -21.61
CA PRO A 17 -17.50 -16.72 -20.18
C PRO A 17 -16.23 -16.22 -19.46
N GLY A 18 -16.33 -15.09 -18.75
CA GLY A 18 -15.19 -14.41 -18.14
C GLY A 18 -15.22 -12.89 -18.31
N ALA A 19 -15.77 -12.42 -19.43
CA ALA A 19 -15.73 -11.00 -19.82
C ALA A 19 -14.32 -10.40 -19.65
N THR A 20 -13.32 -10.99 -20.33
CA THR A 20 -11.94 -10.53 -20.23
C THR A 20 -11.72 -9.25 -21.03
N LEU A 21 -10.74 -8.46 -20.58
CA LEU A 21 -10.26 -7.27 -21.26
C LEU A 21 -8.81 -7.50 -21.69
N ASP A 22 -8.50 -7.13 -22.93
CA ASP A 22 -7.12 -6.90 -23.35
C ASP A 22 -6.91 -5.39 -23.51
N VAL A 23 -5.73 -4.93 -23.11
CA VAL A 23 -5.32 -3.53 -23.08
C VAL A 23 -4.07 -3.37 -23.95
N TYR A 24 -4.11 -2.42 -24.87
CA TYR A 24 -2.99 -2.08 -25.73
C TYR A 24 -2.75 -0.57 -25.68
N VAL A 25 -1.49 -0.15 -25.71
CA VAL A 25 -1.15 1.26 -25.91
C VAL A 25 -0.33 1.41 -27.17
N TYR A 26 -0.74 2.35 -28.01
CA TYR A 26 -0.06 2.68 -29.25
C TYR A 26 0.44 4.12 -29.21
N ASN A 27 1.65 4.33 -29.75
CA ASN A 27 2.14 5.66 -30.12
C ASN A 27 1.95 5.92 -31.62
N ASN A 28 2.24 7.15 -32.05
CA ASN A 28 2.26 7.53 -33.46
C ASN A 28 0.97 7.12 -34.19
N ILE A 29 -0.18 7.36 -33.56
CA ILE A 29 -1.47 6.83 -34.00
C ILE A 29 -1.94 7.40 -35.35
N THR A 30 -1.33 8.49 -35.81
CA THR A 30 -1.56 9.07 -37.14
C THR A 30 -0.65 8.49 -38.23
N SER A 31 0.33 7.67 -37.85
CA SER A 31 1.18 6.93 -38.79
C SER A 31 0.38 5.85 -39.51
N ALA A 32 0.78 5.50 -40.74
CA ALA A 32 0.27 4.31 -41.42
C ALA A 32 0.58 3.00 -40.63
N HIS A 33 1.58 3.06 -39.75
CA HIS A 33 1.98 1.97 -38.86
C HIS A 33 2.14 2.50 -37.43
N PRO A 34 1.04 2.61 -36.66
CA PRO A 34 1.12 2.92 -35.23
C PRO A 34 1.98 1.88 -34.51
N THR A 35 2.81 2.31 -33.56
CA THR A 35 3.69 1.38 -32.82
C THR A 35 3.02 0.98 -31.52
N GLN A 36 2.82 -0.32 -31.30
CA GLN A 36 2.38 -0.84 -30.01
C GLN A 36 3.53 -0.70 -29.01
N ILE A 37 3.32 0.08 -27.96
CA ILE A 37 4.32 0.30 -26.91
C ILE A 37 3.99 -0.43 -25.61
N PHE A 38 2.75 -0.91 -25.43
CA PHE A 38 2.37 -1.69 -24.26
C PHE A 38 1.24 -2.64 -24.61
N LYS A 39 1.20 -3.78 -23.91
CA LYS A 39 0.17 -4.79 -24.03
C LYS A 39 0.00 -5.54 -22.71
N LEU A 40 -1.24 -5.70 -22.29
CA LEU A 40 -1.65 -6.52 -21.15
C LEU A 40 -2.94 -7.25 -21.53
N GLN A 41 -3.02 -8.56 -21.32
CA GLN A 41 -4.14 -9.37 -21.81
C GLN A 41 -4.81 -10.17 -20.71
N GLY A 42 -6.06 -10.55 -20.96
CA GLY A 42 -6.77 -11.53 -20.17
C GLY A 42 -7.27 -11.02 -18.82
N LEU A 43 -7.38 -9.69 -18.62
CA LEU A 43 -7.83 -9.12 -17.37
C LEU A 43 -9.27 -9.56 -17.08
N LEU A 44 -9.46 -10.37 -16.03
CA LEU A 44 -10.75 -10.97 -15.72
C LEU A 44 -11.74 -9.91 -15.22
N LYS A 45 -12.90 -9.79 -15.88
CA LYS A 45 -13.84 -8.67 -15.69
C LYS A 45 -13.10 -7.32 -15.73
N GLY A 46 -12.15 -7.19 -16.65
CA GLY A 46 -11.18 -6.10 -16.64
C GLY A 46 -11.76 -4.73 -16.96
N ASP A 47 -11.10 -3.70 -16.44
CA ASP A 47 -11.25 -2.31 -16.84
C ASP A 47 -9.89 -1.63 -17.01
N ALA A 48 -9.84 -0.57 -17.81
CA ALA A 48 -8.63 0.22 -18.01
C ALA A 48 -8.98 1.68 -18.28
N LYS A 49 -8.19 2.60 -17.71
CA LYS A 49 -8.31 4.04 -17.92
C LYS A 49 -6.94 4.71 -17.86
N ILE A 50 -6.86 5.93 -18.40
CA ILE A 50 -5.69 6.79 -18.29
C ILE A 50 -5.84 7.61 -17.00
N SER A 51 -4.77 7.68 -16.20
CA SER A 51 -4.74 8.50 -14.98
C SER A 51 -4.59 9.99 -15.30
N GLY A 52 -4.75 10.83 -14.27
CA GLY A 52 -4.36 12.25 -14.36
C GLY A 52 -2.87 12.47 -14.66
N TYR A 53 -2.04 11.43 -14.63
CA TYR A 53 -0.58 11.44 -14.76
C TYR A 53 -0.08 10.87 -16.08
N ASN A 54 -0.98 10.59 -17.03
CA ASN A 54 -0.66 9.90 -18.28
C ASN A 54 -0.08 8.49 -18.05
N THR A 55 -0.43 7.85 -16.94
CA THR A 55 -0.17 6.43 -16.69
C THR A 55 -1.39 5.60 -17.08
N VAL A 56 -1.20 4.32 -17.36
CA VAL A 56 -2.29 3.39 -17.59
C VAL A 56 -2.62 2.71 -16.28
N MET A 57 -3.89 2.79 -15.87
CA MET A 57 -4.38 2.06 -14.71
C MET A 57 -5.35 0.98 -15.16
N THR A 58 -5.25 -0.18 -14.54
CA THR A 58 -6.11 -1.33 -14.83
C THR A 58 -6.77 -1.84 -13.58
N ALA A 59 -7.96 -2.41 -13.74
CA ALA A 59 -8.68 -3.15 -12.72
C ALA A 59 -9.00 -4.55 -13.23
N GLU A 60 -8.91 -5.55 -12.38
CA GLU A 60 -9.36 -6.91 -12.66
C GLU A 60 -9.78 -7.63 -11.39
N VAL A 61 -10.35 -8.81 -11.57
CA VAL A 61 -10.64 -9.76 -10.50
C VAL A 61 -9.38 -10.56 -10.20
N ASP A 62 -8.87 -10.48 -8.97
CA ASP A 62 -8.02 -11.54 -8.44
C ASP A 62 -8.92 -12.64 -7.87
N GLN A 63 -8.89 -13.82 -8.48
CA GLN A 63 -9.76 -14.94 -8.09
C GLN A 63 -9.39 -15.52 -6.71
N ASN A 64 -8.16 -15.34 -6.26
CA ASN A 64 -7.64 -15.88 -5.00
C ASN A 64 -7.60 -14.84 -3.87
N SER A 65 -8.08 -13.61 -4.13
CA SER A 65 -8.14 -12.59 -3.10
C SER A 65 -9.12 -12.98 -1.99
N ALA A 66 -8.97 -12.34 -0.84
CA ALA A 66 -9.92 -12.47 0.27
C ALA A 66 -11.36 -12.08 -0.13
N LEU A 67 -11.53 -11.21 -1.15
CA LEU A 67 -12.84 -10.79 -1.63
C LEU A 67 -13.49 -11.83 -2.55
N ASN A 68 -12.73 -12.53 -3.40
CA ASN A 68 -13.29 -13.32 -4.50
C ASN A 68 -13.16 -14.83 -4.34
N THR A 69 -12.31 -15.31 -3.43
CA THR A 69 -12.10 -16.74 -3.20
C THR A 69 -13.43 -17.46 -2.94
N GLY A 70 -13.68 -18.54 -3.68
CA GLY A 70 -14.88 -19.38 -3.56
C GLY A 70 -16.17 -18.80 -4.17
N LYS A 71 -16.14 -17.60 -4.75
CA LYS A 71 -17.31 -17.01 -5.43
C LYS A 71 -17.43 -17.53 -6.86
N SER A 72 -18.67 -17.56 -7.36
CA SER A 72 -18.90 -17.73 -8.80
C SER A 72 -18.47 -16.48 -9.57
N LEU A 73 -18.08 -16.65 -10.83
CA LEU A 73 -17.62 -15.56 -11.69
C LEU A 73 -18.58 -14.36 -11.76
N SER A 74 -19.90 -14.60 -11.73
CA SER A 74 -20.90 -13.53 -11.75
C SER A 74 -20.88 -12.68 -10.47
N ALA A 75 -20.54 -13.28 -9.33
CA ALA A 75 -20.49 -12.63 -8.03
C ALA A 75 -19.12 -12.00 -7.70
N MET A 76 -18.07 -12.33 -8.46
CA MET A 76 -16.73 -11.74 -8.31
C MET A 76 -16.74 -10.24 -8.64
N LYS A 77 -15.93 -9.48 -7.92
CA LYS A 77 -15.78 -8.02 -8.07
C LYS A 77 -14.32 -7.68 -8.34
N GLN A 78 -14.08 -6.64 -9.12
CA GLN A 78 -12.73 -6.11 -9.32
C GLN A 78 -12.16 -5.64 -7.97
N ASP A 79 -10.93 -6.03 -7.72
CA ASP A 79 -10.20 -5.75 -6.48
C ASP A 79 -8.69 -5.64 -6.70
N LEU A 80 -8.16 -6.27 -7.74
CA LEU A 80 -6.79 -6.07 -8.15
C LEU A 80 -6.69 -4.85 -9.06
N PHE A 81 -5.95 -3.85 -8.59
CA PHE A 81 -5.69 -2.62 -9.34
C PHE A 81 -4.18 -2.46 -9.54
N ARG A 82 -3.79 -2.03 -10.74
CA ARG A 82 -2.39 -1.87 -11.12
C ARG A 82 -2.20 -0.57 -11.91
N GLU A 83 -1.03 0.03 -11.76
CA GLU A 83 -0.61 1.23 -12.50
C GLU A 83 0.64 0.92 -13.32
N PHE A 84 0.68 1.43 -14.55
CA PHE A 84 1.79 1.26 -15.49
C PHE A 84 2.24 2.63 -16.02
N ASP A 85 3.52 2.94 -15.82
CA ASP A 85 4.13 4.21 -16.21
C ASP A 85 5.27 4.00 -17.22
N TRP A 86 5.55 5.03 -18.01
CA TRP A 86 6.57 4.99 -19.04
C TRP A 86 7.96 4.84 -18.43
N SER A 87 8.67 3.78 -18.84
CA SER A 87 10.10 3.69 -18.60
C SER A 87 10.88 4.03 -19.86
N GLY A 88 11.71 5.06 -19.77
CA GLY A 88 12.67 5.39 -20.83
C GLY A 88 13.73 4.31 -21.04
N GLU A 89 14.08 3.54 -20.00
CA GLU A 89 15.07 2.46 -20.09
C GLU A 89 14.51 1.26 -20.83
N GLN A 90 13.26 0.86 -20.54
CA GLN A 90 12.65 -0.31 -21.18
C GLN A 90 11.88 0.04 -22.46
N GLY A 91 11.66 1.33 -22.76
CA GLY A 91 10.94 1.77 -23.96
C GLY A 91 9.48 1.32 -24.01
N THR A 92 8.87 1.09 -22.84
CA THR A 92 7.51 0.57 -22.68
C THR A 92 6.91 1.06 -21.35
N LEU A 93 5.63 0.82 -21.13
CA LEU A 93 5.03 1.01 -19.81
C LEU A 93 5.40 -0.18 -18.92
N VAL A 94 5.89 0.10 -17.71
CA VAL A 94 6.22 -0.90 -16.68
C VAL A 94 5.34 -0.67 -15.46
N GLN A 95 5.05 -1.74 -14.71
CA GLN A 95 4.25 -1.60 -13.50
C GLN A 95 4.99 -0.73 -12.49
N THR A 96 4.29 0.27 -11.95
CA THR A 96 4.81 1.20 -10.94
C THR A 96 3.96 1.11 -9.67
N ALA A 97 4.58 1.36 -8.52
CA ALA A 97 3.87 1.33 -7.25
C ALA A 97 3.30 2.71 -6.91
N PHE A 98 2.02 2.74 -6.55
CA PHE A 98 1.39 3.93 -6.01
C PHE A 98 2.06 4.31 -4.66
N PRO A 99 2.30 5.60 -4.35
CA PRO A 99 2.90 5.98 -3.06
C PRO A 99 2.03 5.70 -1.83
N GLY A 100 0.70 5.62 -1.97
CA GLY A 100 -0.22 5.49 -0.84
C GLY A 100 -0.27 4.08 -0.23
N LEU A 101 -0.32 4.05 1.09
CA LEU A 101 -0.58 2.89 1.94
C LEU A 101 -2.05 2.80 2.37
N PHE A 102 -2.66 3.94 2.67
CA PHE A 102 -4.02 4.06 3.23
C PHE A 102 -4.58 5.47 2.98
N PRO A 103 -5.90 5.68 2.78
CA PRO A 103 -6.96 4.66 2.69
C PRO A 103 -6.92 3.83 1.42
N ASP A 104 -6.22 4.32 0.40
CA ASP A 104 -6.15 3.71 -0.92
C ASP A 104 -4.74 3.20 -1.19
N LEU A 105 -4.65 1.94 -1.60
CA LEU A 105 -3.38 1.28 -1.89
C LEU A 105 -2.95 1.47 -3.34
N THR A 106 -3.84 1.97 -4.21
CA THR A 106 -3.61 2.13 -5.64
C THR A 106 -4.13 3.48 -6.14
N ARG A 107 -3.53 4.01 -7.21
CA ARG A 107 -4.04 5.25 -7.84
C ARG A 107 -5.46 5.08 -8.38
N TYR A 108 -5.78 3.90 -8.91
CA TYR A 108 -7.11 3.61 -9.47
C TYR A 108 -8.21 3.87 -8.43
N GLN A 109 -8.01 3.38 -7.20
CA GLN A 109 -8.90 3.59 -6.06
C GLN A 109 -8.86 5.05 -5.59
N ALA A 110 -7.65 5.61 -5.43
CA ALA A 110 -7.50 6.97 -4.93
C ALA A 110 -8.19 8.02 -5.82
N GLU A 111 -8.08 7.92 -7.15
CA GLU A 111 -8.80 8.83 -8.05
C GLU A 111 -10.33 8.66 -7.97
N ALA A 112 -10.81 7.42 -7.81
CA ALA A 112 -12.24 7.18 -7.65
C ALA A 112 -12.77 7.78 -6.34
N ASP A 113 -12.02 7.60 -5.24
CA ASP A 113 -12.39 8.11 -3.93
C ASP A 113 -12.26 9.64 -3.86
N GLN A 114 -11.33 10.24 -4.59
CA GLN A 114 -11.23 11.70 -4.70
C GLN A 114 -12.52 12.29 -5.30
N VAL A 115 -13.13 11.64 -6.29
CA VAL A 115 -14.41 12.06 -6.87
C VAL A 115 -15.54 12.01 -5.83
N LEU A 116 -15.53 11.03 -4.92
CA LEU A 116 -16.50 10.92 -3.83
C LEU A 116 -16.27 12.01 -2.77
N VAL A 117 -15.02 12.25 -2.39
CA VAL A 117 -14.63 13.33 -1.47
C VAL A 117 -15.04 14.69 -2.00
N ASN A 118 -14.83 14.95 -3.29
CA ASN A 118 -15.26 16.18 -3.96
C ASN A 118 -16.79 16.37 -3.95
N LYS A 119 -17.56 15.27 -3.80
CA LYS A 119 -19.02 15.29 -3.65
C LYS A 119 -19.49 15.36 -2.19
N GLY A 120 -18.56 15.55 -1.25
CA GLY A 120 -18.87 15.65 0.19
C GLY A 120 -19.08 14.30 0.89
N GLN A 121 -18.65 13.19 0.29
CA GLN A 121 -18.60 11.88 0.95
C GLN A 121 -17.22 11.66 1.60
N ASP A 122 -17.13 10.81 2.62
CA ASP A 122 -15.85 10.47 3.27
C ASP A 122 -14.97 11.67 3.64
N THR A 123 -15.57 12.78 4.09
CA THR A 123 -14.87 14.05 4.34
C THR A 123 -13.80 13.95 5.42
N TRP A 124 -13.81 12.88 6.22
CA TRP A 124 -12.73 12.56 7.16
C TRP A 124 -11.38 12.41 6.45
N LYS A 125 -11.34 12.02 5.17
CA LYS A 125 -10.13 11.93 4.37
C LYS A 125 -9.45 13.28 4.11
N ASN A 126 -10.15 14.39 4.33
CA ASN A 126 -9.59 15.74 4.22
C ASN A 126 -8.83 16.18 5.47
N ASP A 127 -8.91 15.43 6.57
CA ASP A 127 -8.23 15.70 7.84
C ASP A 127 -7.10 14.67 8.05
N PRO A 128 -5.82 15.09 8.04
CA PRO A 128 -4.71 14.16 8.13
C PRO A 128 -4.67 13.42 9.48
N ALA A 129 -5.16 14.04 10.56
CA ALA A 129 -5.23 13.39 11.88
C ALA A 129 -6.30 12.29 11.90
N GLN A 130 -7.43 12.50 11.23
CA GLN A 130 -8.46 11.47 11.08
C GLN A 130 -7.96 10.32 10.20
N VAL A 131 -7.25 10.61 9.10
CA VAL A 131 -6.65 9.57 8.27
C VAL A 131 -5.63 8.74 9.02
N ALA A 132 -4.73 9.38 9.79
CA ALA A 132 -3.75 8.68 10.60
C ALA A 132 -4.41 7.79 11.68
N LYS A 133 -5.47 8.27 12.34
CA LYS A 133 -6.24 7.47 13.30
C LYS A 133 -6.93 6.27 12.66
N ALA A 134 -7.54 6.46 11.50
CA ALA A 134 -8.20 5.37 10.78
C ALA A 134 -7.21 4.30 10.32
N MET A 135 -6.00 4.70 9.87
CA MET A 135 -4.91 3.76 9.58
C MET A 135 -4.51 2.97 10.82
N ALA A 136 -4.25 3.65 11.95
CA ALA A 136 -3.86 2.99 13.19
C ALA A 136 -4.93 1.97 13.66
N ALA A 137 -6.21 2.35 13.58
CA ALA A 137 -7.32 1.44 13.89
C ALA A 137 -7.39 0.22 12.95
N LYS A 138 -7.05 0.39 11.67
CA LYS A 138 -7.06 -0.67 10.65
C LYS A 138 -5.95 -1.70 10.86
N PHE A 139 -4.73 -1.26 11.19
CA PHE A 139 -3.55 -2.13 11.17
C PHE A 139 -2.99 -2.50 12.54
N LEU A 140 -3.15 -1.65 13.56
CA LEU A 140 -2.47 -1.84 14.85
C LEU A 140 -3.32 -2.58 15.88
N SER A 141 -4.58 -2.87 15.54
CA SER A 141 -5.54 -3.56 16.42
C SER A 141 -5.71 -2.91 17.80
N TRP A 142 -5.37 -1.62 17.93
CA TRP A 142 -5.55 -0.82 19.14
C TRP A 142 -7.03 -0.72 19.50
N GLN A 143 -7.37 -1.05 20.75
CA GLN A 143 -8.74 -1.17 21.24
C GLN A 143 -9.18 0.00 22.12
N ARG A 144 -8.24 0.81 22.61
CA ARG A 144 -8.51 1.97 23.47
C ARG A 144 -8.63 3.24 22.63
N PRO A 145 -9.18 4.33 23.20
CA PRO A 145 -9.33 5.58 22.47
C PRO A 145 -8.01 6.11 21.93
N LEU A 146 -8.03 6.55 20.67
CA LEU A 146 -6.88 7.11 19.97
C LEU A 146 -6.91 8.64 19.98
N THR A 147 -5.75 9.23 20.24
CA THR A 147 -5.45 10.64 20.04
C THR A 147 -4.49 10.79 18.86
N ALA A 148 -4.58 11.93 18.16
CA ALA A 148 -3.66 12.27 17.08
C ALA A 148 -3.23 13.72 17.22
N ALA A 149 -1.93 13.96 17.07
CA ALA A 149 -1.34 15.29 17.13
C ALA A 149 -0.54 15.55 15.85
N LEU A 150 -0.81 16.67 15.20
CA LEU A 150 0.03 17.15 14.10
C LEU A 150 1.41 17.53 14.66
N LEU A 151 2.44 16.89 14.12
CA LEU A 151 3.84 17.22 14.39
C LEU A 151 4.34 18.31 13.44
N SER A 152 3.90 18.25 12.17
CA SER A 152 4.26 19.23 11.13
C SER A 152 3.29 19.18 9.95
N GLY A 153 3.09 20.31 9.28
CA GLY A 153 2.25 20.42 8.07
C GLY A 153 0.77 20.18 8.35
N GLY A 154 0.05 19.65 7.36
CA GLY A 154 -1.37 19.29 7.48
C GLY A 154 -2.36 20.46 7.35
N GLY A 155 -1.89 21.68 7.12
CA GLY A 155 -2.71 22.84 6.84
C GLY A 155 -3.33 22.84 5.43
N PRO A 156 -4.18 23.83 5.11
CA PRO A 156 -4.86 23.91 3.81
C PRO A 156 -3.95 24.08 2.59
N GLN A 157 -2.72 24.58 2.79
CA GLN A 157 -1.73 24.80 1.73
C GLN A 157 -0.58 23.79 1.78
N ASP A 158 -0.61 22.87 2.74
CA ASP A 158 0.44 21.89 2.90
C ASP A 158 0.16 20.67 2.01
N VAL A 159 1.21 20.20 1.36
CA VAL A 159 1.19 18.94 0.60
C VAL A 159 1.54 17.74 1.48
N TYR A 160 2.29 17.96 2.57
CA TYR A 160 2.73 16.92 3.48
C TYR A 160 2.26 17.17 4.91
N ALA A 161 2.09 16.09 5.66
CA ALA A 161 1.80 16.15 7.08
C ALA A 161 2.54 15.02 7.82
N SER A 162 2.94 15.30 9.05
CA SER A 162 3.39 14.27 10.00
C SER A 162 2.47 14.29 11.21
N VAL A 163 1.95 13.13 11.58
CA VAL A 163 0.98 12.95 12.67
C VAL A 163 1.48 11.89 13.63
N LEU A 164 1.59 12.23 14.90
CA LEU A 164 1.76 11.25 15.97
C LEU A 164 0.38 10.70 16.35
N VAL A 165 0.18 9.39 16.19
CA VAL A 165 -1.01 8.71 16.73
C VAL A 165 -0.62 8.02 18.02
N LYS A 166 -1.44 8.20 19.05
CA LYS A 166 -1.21 7.66 20.39
C LYS A 166 -2.48 7.01 20.92
N GLU A 167 -2.36 5.76 21.35
CA GLU A 167 -3.43 5.09 22.08
C GLU A 167 -3.42 5.49 23.56
N THR A 168 -4.62 5.56 24.18
CA THR A 168 -4.76 5.80 25.63
C THR A 168 -3.90 4.82 26.43
N PRO A 169 -3.23 5.27 27.51
CA PRO A 169 -2.33 4.41 28.27
C PRO A 169 -2.99 3.12 28.77
N ILE A 170 -2.20 2.04 28.82
CA ILE A 170 -2.61 0.82 29.49
C ILE A 170 -2.74 1.11 31.00
N SER A 171 -3.89 0.75 31.57
CA SER A 171 -4.18 0.99 32.98
C SER A 171 -3.11 0.36 33.87
N GLY A 172 -2.59 1.13 34.82
CA GLY A 172 -1.58 0.66 35.78
C GLY A 172 -0.13 0.63 35.28
N THR A 173 0.14 0.84 33.98
CA THR A 173 1.52 0.85 33.45
C THR A 173 2.01 2.24 33.05
N GLY A 174 1.10 3.16 32.72
CA GLY A 174 1.43 4.49 32.18
C GLY A 174 2.01 4.45 30.76
N PHE A 175 2.21 3.26 30.19
CA PHE A 175 2.68 3.07 28.82
C PHE A 175 1.57 3.35 27.81
N SER A 176 1.92 4.01 26.72
CA SER A 176 1.00 4.29 25.60
C SER A 176 1.65 3.89 24.28
N PRO A 177 1.03 2.99 23.50
CA PRO A 177 1.43 2.74 22.13
C PRO A 177 1.39 4.00 21.28
N THR A 178 2.36 4.14 20.37
CA THR A 178 2.49 5.30 19.49
C THR A 178 3.07 4.92 18.14
N VAL A 179 2.66 5.63 17.08
CA VAL A 179 3.27 5.57 15.75
C VAL A 179 3.35 6.97 15.13
N ASN A 180 4.40 7.23 14.35
CA ASN A 180 4.48 8.42 13.52
C ASN A 180 3.97 8.08 12.12
N VAL A 181 3.06 8.90 11.60
CA VAL A 181 2.41 8.69 10.31
C VAL A 181 2.75 9.86 9.41
N THR A 182 3.35 9.58 8.26
CA THR A 182 3.62 10.57 7.23
C THR A 182 2.55 10.47 6.15
N LEU A 183 1.92 11.60 5.84
CA LEU A 183 0.88 11.72 4.85
C LEU A 183 1.28 12.69 3.74
N SER A 184 0.75 12.45 2.55
CA SER A 184 0.77 13.40 1.44
C SER A 184 -0.65 13.66 1.00
N ARG A 185 -0.93 14.87 0.53
CA ARG A 185 -2.09 15.09 -0.32
C ARG A 185 -1.95 14.19 -1.54
N LEU A 186 -3.03 13.51 -1.92
CA LEU A 186 -3.07 12.75 -3.16
C LEU A 186 -2.58 13.68 -4.28
N GLU A 187 -1.64 13.18 -5.09
CA GLU A 187 -1.17 13.88 -6.28
C GLU A 187 -0.35 15.16 -6.04
N GLY A 188 -0.02 15.46 -4.77
CA GLY A 188 0.66 16.69 -4.41
C GLY A 188 -0.23 17.94 -4.52
N ASN A 189 -1.54 17.76 -4.74
CA ASN A 189 -2.49 18.85 -4.88
C ASN A 189 -3.12 19.18 -3.53
N THR A 190 -2.98 20.43 -3.07
CA THR A 190 -3.48 20.90 -1.77
C THR A 190 -4.98 20.77 -1.57
N HIS A 191 -5.76 20.58 -2.64
CA HIS A 191 -7.21 20.38 -2.61
C HIS A 191 -7.64 18.91 -2.56
N ASN A 192 -6.72 17.97 -2.80
CA ASN A 192 -7.03 16.55 -2.81
C ASN A 192 -7.01 15.96 -1.40
N PHE A 193 -7.55 14.77 -1.15
CA PHE A 193 -7.57 14.18 0.20
C PHE A 193 -6.18 13.66 0.63
N TRP A 194 -6.02 13.30 1.90
CA TRP A 194 -4.76 12.80 2.45
C TRP A 194 -4.59 11.28 2.29
N VAL A 195 -3.42 10.86 1.82
CA VAL A 195 -2.97 9.47 1.81
C VAL A 195 -1.77 9.29 2.74
N VAL A 196 -1.78 8.22 3.54
CA VAL A 196 -0.60 7.76 4.29
C VAL A 196 0.43 7.25 3.30
N ILE A 197 1.67 7.72 3.40
CA ILE A 197 2.79 7.32 2.55
C ILE A 197 3.95 6.70 3.34
N GLY A 198 3.87 6.72 4.66
CA GLY A 198 4.83 6.06 5.53
C GLY A 198 4.30 5.95 6.95
N VAL A 199 4.67 4.85 7.63
CA VAL A 199 4.46 4.67 9.06
C VAL A 199 5.81 4.30 9.65
N GLU A 200 6.24 5.08 10.64
CA GLU A 200 7.53 4.92 11.28
C GLU A 200 7.36 4.72 12.77
N GLY A 201 8.26 3.89 13.31
CA GLY A 201 8.40 3.69 14.72
C GLY A 201 9.04 4.87 15.41
N ASP A 202 9.26 4.72 16.72
CA ASP A 202 10.20 5.59 17.41
C ASP A 202 11.65 5.23 17.00
N LYS A 203 12.62 6.03 17.46
CA LYS A 203 14.05 5.84 17.13
C LYS A 203 14.64 4.46 17.48
N ASN A 204 13.95 3.67 18.31
CA ASN A 204 14.38 2.37 18.78
C ASN A 204 13.73 1.21 18.00
N PHE A 205 12.75 1.48 17.12
CA PHE A 205 12.11 0.47 16.28
C PHE A 205 12.16 0.86 14.80
N THR A 206 12.89 0.09 13.99
CA THR A 206 13.17 0.43 12.58
C THR A 206 13.10 -0.79 11.68
N LEU A 207 12.75 -0.60 10.40
CA LEU A 207 12.95 -1.53 9.30
C LEU A 207 13.77 -0.80 8.22
N THR A 208 14.90 -1.38 7.79
CA THR A 208 15.96 -0.60 7.11
C THR A 208 16.41 -1.14 5.76
N ASN A 209 16.13 -2.40 5.45
CA ASN A 209 16.62 -3.06 4.23
C ASN A 209 15.56 -3.16 3.12
N ILE A 210 14.35 -2.62 3.34
CA ILE A 210 13.28 -2.61 2.34
C ILE A 210 13.10 -1.18 1.84
N GLU A 211 13.32 -0.97 0.55
CA GLU A 211 13.09 0.32 -0.08
C GLU A 211 11.60 0.50 -0.38
N SER A 212 11.06 1.69 -0.11
CA SER A 212 9.67 2.01 -0.45
C SER A 212 9.45 1.91 -1.96
N ARG A 213 8.35 1.25 -2.35
CA ARG A 213 7.92 0.95 -3.73
C ARG A 213 8.82 -0.03 -4.49
N SER A 214 9.73 -0.72 -3.80
CA SER A 214 10.52 -1.79 -4.40
C SER A 214 9.67 -3.03 -4.71
N LEU A 215 10.11 -3.82 -5.69
CA LEU A 215 9.59 -5.15 -5.94
C LEU A 215 10.27 -6.14 -4.98
N ILE A 216 9.46 -6.87 -4.22
CA ILE A 216 9.93 -7.96 -3.36
C ILE A 216 9.38 -9.31 -3.83
N ALA A 217 10.13 -10.36 -3.53
CA ALA A 217 9.77 -11.74 -3.80
C ALA A 217 9.80 -12.57 -2.51
N SER A 218 8.99 -13.63 -2.47
CA SER A 218 8.99 -14.57 -1.35
C SER A 218 10.13 -15.59 -1.52
N PRO A 219 10.90 -15.90 -0.46
CA PRO A 219 10.88 -15.28 0.86
C PRO A 219 11.63 -13.94 0.88
N VAL A 220 11.18 -13.03 1.75
CA VAL A 220 11.83 -11.73 1.99
C VAL A 220 12.46 -11.69 3.38
N THR A 221 13.65 -11.10 3.51
CA THR A 221 14.29 -10.85 4.80
C THR A 221 14.02 -9.42 5.25
N LEU A 222 13.62 -9.23 6.50
CA LEU A 222 13.40 -7.93 7.11
C LEU A 222 14.48 -7.68 8.16
N GLU A 223 15.14 -6.52 8.08
CA GLU A 223 16.25 -6.16 8.95
C GLU A 223 16.06 -4.82 9.62
N GLY A 224 16.44 -4.75 10.88
CA GLY A 224 16.29 -3.54 11.67
C GLY A 224 16.67 -3.76 13.12
N LYS A 225 16.05 -2.97 14.00
CA LYS A 225 16.23 -3.08 15.46
C LYS A 225 14.91 -2.81 16.16
N GLY A 226 14.79 -3.33 17.37
CA GLY A 226 13.63 -3.15 18.23
C GLY A 226 13.94 -3.49 19.68
N ALA A 227 13.05 -3.08 20.59
CA ALA A 227 13.11 -3.50 21.98
C ALA A 227 12.65 -4.95 22.11
N ALA A 228 13.52 -5.81 22.61
CA ALA A 228 13.24 -7.21 22.88
C ALA A 228 12.84 -7.44 24.35
N PHE A 229 11.86 -8.32 24.55
CA PHE A 229 11.53 -8.94 25.83
C PHE A 229 11.67 -10.45 25.67
N GLU A 230 12.54 -11.07 26.46
CA GLU A 230 12.88 -12.51 26.31
C GLU A 230 13.29 -12.87 24.87
N ALA A 231 14.11 -12.01 24.24
CA ALA A 231 14.53 -12.08 22.83
C ALA A 231 13.42 -11.88 21.77
N VAL A 232 12.16 -11.70 22.15
CA VAL A 232 11.06 -11.41 21.22
C VAL A 232 10.90 -9.90 21.07
N ILE A 233 10.92 -9.41 19.83
CA ILE A 233 10.67 -7.99 19.51
C ILE A 233 9.22 -7.79 19.08
N GLY A 234 8.67 -8.71 18.30
CA GLY A 234 7.28 -8.64 17.85
C GLY A 234 6.99 -9.49 16.62
N LYS A 235 6.26 -8.95 15.64
CA LYS A 235 5.78 -9.68 14.46
C LYS A 235 6.09 -8.93 13.17
N ALA A 236 6.52 -9.67 12.15
CA ALA A 236 6.57 -9.22 10.77
C ALA A 236 5.34 -9.73 10.01
N ALA A 237 4.78 -8.93 9.11
CA ALA A 237 3.66 -9.31 8.24
C ALA A 237 3.80 -8.72 6.83
N ILE A 238 3.29 -9.45 5.84
CA ILE A 238 3.15 -9.01 4.45
C ILE A 238 1.65 -8.92 4.16
N PHE A 239 1.20 -7.75 3.73
CA PHE A 239 -0.18 -7.52 3.32
C PHE A 239 -0.30 -7.41 1.80
N ASP A 240 -1.30 -8.05 1.23
CA ASP A 240 -1.60 -8.03 -0.20
C ASP A 240 -2.41 -6.77 -0.63
N HIS A 241 -2.83 -6.74 -1.89
CA HIS A 241 -3.60 -5.63 -2.45
C HIS A 241 -4.98 -5.42 -1.79
N ALA A 242 -5.48 -6.42 -1.05
CA ALA A 242 -6.74 -6.39 -0.30
C ALA A 242 -6.53 -6.13 1.20
N TYR A 243 -5.30 -5.81 1.62
CA TYR A 243 -4.87 -5.67 3.01
C TYR A 243 -4.98 -6.97 3.83
N ALA A 244 -4.97 -8.15 3.19
CA ALA A 244 -4.96 -9.43 3.88
C ALA A 244 -3.52 -9.83 4.26
N ASP A 245 -3.33 -10.36 5.48
CA ASP A 245 -2.06 -10.98 5.90
C ASP A 245 -1.85 -12.27 5.10
N ILE A 246 -0.86 -12.26 4.21
CA ILE A 246 -0.51 -13.39 3.32
C ILE A 246 0.82 -14.05 3.68
N GLY A 247 1.41 -13.66 4.82
CA GLY A 247 2.68 -14.18 5.30
C GLY A 247 3.19 -13.40 6.50
N HIS A 248 3.63 -14.11 7.52
CA HIS A 248 4.14 -13.50 8.74
C HIS A 248 5.20 -14.36 9.44
N ALA A 249 5.98 -13.73 10.30
CA ALA A 249 6.96 -14.40 11.16
C ALA A 249 7.11 -13.65 12.48
N GLN A 250 7.58 -14.35 13.52
CA GLN A 250 8.00 -13.71 14.76
C GLN A 250 9.36 -13.03 14.55
N ILE A 251 9.48 -11.79 15.02
CA ILE A 251 10.74 -11.04 15.02
C ILE A 251 11.45 -11.34 16.32
N MET A 252 12.63 -11.94 16.21
CA MET A 252 13.54 -12.20 17.33
C MET A 252 14.78 -11.32 17.24
N GLY A 253 15.23 -10.82 18.38
CA GLY A 253 16.51 -10.14 18.50
C GLY A 253 17.67 -11.10 18.26
N THR A 254 18.76 -10.60 17.69
CA THR A 254 20.01 -11.37 17.50
C THR A 254 20.76 -11.62 18.80
N THR A 255 20.43 -10.88 19.86
CA THR A 255 20.97 -11.05 21.21
C THR A 255 19.91 -11.57 22.15
N ALA A 256 20.24 -12.59 22.94
CA ALA A 256 19.37 -13.09 23.99
C ALA A 256 19.17 -12.03 25.09
N GLY A 257 17.96 -11.98 25.67
CA GLY A 257 17.65 -11.14 26.82
C GLY A 257 16.75 -9.94 26.50
N MET A 258 16.96 -8.88 27.26
CA MET A 258 16.10 -7.69 27.30
C MET A 258 16.83 -6.47 26.72
N GLY A 259 16.09 -5.58 26.06
CA GLY A 259 16.59 -4.30 25.57
C GLY A 259 16.67 -4.22 24.05
N ILE A 260 17.32 -3.18 23.53
CA ILE A 260 17.39 -2.95 22.08
C ILE A 260 18.29 -4.00 21.44
N SER A 261 17.75 -4.71 20.45
CA SER A 261 18.47 -5.73 19.68
C SER A 261 18.22 -5.53 18.20
N ASN A 262 19.22 -5.85 17.37
CA ASN A 262 19.02 -5.94 15.93
C ASN A 262 18.23 -7.20 15.61
N TYR A 263 17.56 -7.24 14.46
CA TYR A 263 16.90 -8.45 13.95
C TYR A 263 17.17 -8.63 12.47
N SER A 264 17.11 -9.89 12.03
CA SER A 264 17.06 -10.29 10.62
C SER A 264 16.07 -11.45 10.54
N THR A 265 14.86 -11.17 10.03
CA THR A 265 13.72 -12.09 10.08
C THR A 265 13.29 -12.44 8.67
N LYS A 266 13.31 -13.74 8.35
CA LYS A 266 12.81 -14.26 7.07
C LYS A 266 11.31 -14.45 7.13
N VAL A 267 10.58 -13.83 6.21
CA VAL A 267 9.13 -13.97 6.05
C VAL A 267 8.83 -14.67 4.74
N VAL A 268 8.11 -15.78 4.82
CA VAL A 268 7.55 -16.47 3.66
C VAL A 268 6.13 -15.99 3.48
N TYR A 269 5.77 -15.58 2.27
CA TYR A 269 4.41 -15.22 1.90
C TYR A 269 3.98 -15.94 0.61
N THR A 270 2.68 -15.97 0.35
CA THR A 270 2.12 -16.47 -0.92
C THR A 270 1.22 -15.39 -1.51
N SER A 271 1.64 -14.79 -2.63
CA SER A 271 0.83 -13.82 -3.37
C SER A 271 -0.50 -14.46 -3.79
N THR A 272 -1.62 -13.78 -3.59
CA THR A 272 -2.92 -14.18 -4.15
C THR A 272 -2.94 -14.07 -5.68
N PHE A 273 -2.28 -13.04 -6.21
CA PHE A 273 -2.14 -12.82 -7.63
C PHE A 273 -0.89 -13.53 -8.18
N HIS A 274 -1.10 -14.69 -8.81
CA HIS A 274 -0.02 -15.53 -9.33
C HIS A 274 0.46 -15.15 -10.74
N GLN A 275 -0.30 -14.31 -11.46
CA GLN A 275 -0.04 -14.03 -12.88
C GLN A 275 0.80 -12.77 -13.10
N GLY A 276 1.28 -12.14 -12.03
CA GLY A 276 2.10 -10.94 -12.13
C GLY A 276 2.39 -10.32 -10.77
N VAL A 277 2.53 -9.01 -10.79
CA VAL A 277 2.89 -8.22 -9.61
C VAL A 277 1.65 -7.52 -9.08
N GLN A 278 1.52 -7.43 -7.76
CA GLN A 278 0.44 -6.72 -7.09
C GLN A 278 1.00 -5.69 -6.11
N GLU A 279 0.15 -4.75 -5.70
CA GLU A 279 0.45 -3.80 -4.64
C GLU A 279 0.45 -4.49 -3.27
N GLY A 280 1.29 -4.05 -2.35
CA GLY A 280 1.35 -4.63 -1.00
C GLY A 280 2.06 -3.76 0.03
N ILE A 281 2.15 -4.30 1.24
CA ILE A 281 2.78 -3.65 2.38
C ILE A 281 3.67 -4.64 3.12
N VAL A 282 4.91 -4.24 3.42
CA VAL A 282 5.74 -4.89 4.43
C VAL A 282 5.53 -4.16 5.75
N ALA A 283 5.17 -4.90 6.80
CA ALA A 283 5.00 -4.34 8.14
C ALA A 283 5.87 -5.08 9.16
N ALA A 284 6.49 -4.31 10.05
CA ALA A 284 7.05 -4.80 11.29
C ALA A 284 6.28 -4.16 12.45
N PHE A 285 5.89 -4.98 13.42
CA PHE A 285 5.17 -4.58 14.63
C PHE A 285 6.01 -4.94 15.84
N GLN A 286 6.15 -4.01 16.78
CA GLN A 286 6.83 -4.25 18.04
C GLN A 286 5.81 -4.56 19.13
N ASP A 287 6.07 -5.57 19.94
CA ASP A 287 5.28 -5.87 21.13
C ASP A 287 5.61 -4.89 22.27
N ASN A 288 4.75 -4.81 23.28
CA ASN A 288 4.96 -3.92 24.43
C ASN A 288 5.69 -4.58 25.61
N GLY A 289 6.52 -5.59 25.35
CA GLY A 289 7.32 -6.27 26.36
C GLY A 289 6.49 -7.06 27.38
N GLY A 290 5.43 -7.72 26.91
CA GLY A 290 4.56 -8.58 27.73
C GLY A 290 3.57 -7.83 28.61
N MET A 291 3.43 -6.50 28.48
CA MET A 291 2.46 -5.72 29.26
C MET A 291 1.01 -5.99 28.82
N SER A 292 0.79 -6.28 27.54
CA SER A 292 -0.47 -6.78 26.97
C SER A 292 -0.21 -7.43 25.61
N ALA A 293 -1.28 -7.83 24.90
CA ALA A 293 -1.19 -8.29 23.51
C ALA A 293 -1.14 -7.14 22.49
N ASP A 294 -1.05 -5.89 22.94
CA ASP A 294 -1.12 -4.73 22.06
C ASP A 294 0.22 -4.46 21.37
N ILE A 295 0.12 -4.06 20.10
CA ILE A 295 1.25 -3.56 19.33
C ILE A 295 1.71 -2.23 19.97
N ALA A 296 2.96 -2.16 20.42
CA ALA A 296 3.55 -0.94 20.96
C ALA A 296 3.83 0.09 19.86
N ASN A 297 4.35 -0.39 18.74
CA ASN A 297 4.88 0.44 17.66
C ASN A 297 4.87 -0.30 16.32
N ALA A 298 4.99 0.41 15.20
CA ALA A 298 4.97 -0.18 13.86
C ALA A 298 5.85 0.58 12.86
N VAL A 299 6.40 -0.17 11.90
CA VAL A 299 6.97 0.38 10.66
C VAL A 299 6.25 -0.28 9.50
N MET A 300 5.73 0.50 8.56
CA MET A 300 5.01 -0.02 7.39
C MET A 300 5.55 0.62 6.11
N ILE A 301 5.92 -0.21 5.14
CA ILE A 301 6.58 0.19 3.90
C ILE A 301 5.77 -0.32 2.71
N LYS A 302 5.51 0.59 1.77
CA LYS A 302 4.84 0.30 0.51
C LYS A 302 5.75 -0.55 -0.37
N VAL A 303 5.25 -1.61 -0.98
CA VAL A 303 6.02 -2.46 -1.91
C VAL A 303 5.14 -2.96 -3.04
N LEU A 304 5.79 -3.49 -4.08
CA LEU A 304 5.18 -4.40 -5.04
C LEU A 304 5.54 -5.84 -4.65
N LEU A 305 4.58 -6.75 -4.74
CA LEU A 305 4.74 -8.17 -4.43
C LEU A 305 4.75 -8.98 -5.72
N SER A 306 5.81 -9.76 -5.94
CA SER A 306 5.77 -10.85 -6.91
C SER A 306 5.15 -12.10 -6.28
N ALA A 307 4.62 -12.96 -7.15
CA ALA A 307 4.33 -14.36 -6.81
C ALA A 307 5.58 -15.11 -6.34
#